data_AF-A0A2G0QAK4-F1
#
_entry.id   AF-A0A2G0QAK4-F1
#
_cell.length_a   1.000
_cell.length_b   1.000
_cell.length_c   1.000
_cell.angle_alpha   90.00
_cell.angle_beta   90.00
_cell.angle_gamma   90.00
#
_symmetry.space_group_name_H-M   'P 1'
#
loop_
_entity.id
_entity.type
_entity.pdbx_description
1 polymer ?
#
loop_
_entity_poly.entity_id
_entity_poly.type
_entity_poly.pdbx_seq_one_letter_code
_entity_poly.pdbx_strand_id
1 'polypeptide(L)'
;MTTFQNKTDLILTESQKTPKTKSPGMKKYTKNALKDFAAHAGYLHNGSYQDEFVNFKDKNQNLAPGKLFPGVELLPQKTIEINRPAGCWQSKRSYDIEDEFRNNMANEYQVQDTSKFILGLKSMYEKSGQTLHPMTQRLVEEHIAHNGNILPTMAGIAGLHAEVQALNKVFIESDETSGQSSAPLNPARYARAILQSSIFTKRLTTANAGKDFPACHNCSGIIRSPANVITGMVGSASSNFSAQRSKRHRSQSLSE
;
A
#
# COMPACT_ATOMS: atom_id res chain seq x y z
N MET A 1 -20.75 -4.59 -24.03
CA MET A 1 -19.74 -4.60 -22.96
C MET A 1 -19.07 -3.23 -22.95
N THR A 2 -19.36 -2.40 -21.95
CA THR A 2 -18.79 -1.05 -21.84
C THR A 2 -17.45 -1.17 -21.12
N THR A 3 -16.35 -0.98 -21.82
CA THR A 3 -15.00 -0.95 -21.21
C THR A 3 -14.88 0.31 -20.34
N PHE A 4 -14.64 0.14 -19.04
CA PHE A 4 -14.26 1.23 -18.14
C PHE A 4 -12.92 1.80 -18.61
N GLN A 5 -12.92 3.02 -19.15
CA GLN A 5 -11.71 3.75 -19.50
C GLN A 5 -11.31 4.62 -18.31
N ASN A 6 -10.20 4.27 -17.65
CA ASN A 6 -9.59 5.15 -16.66
C ASN A 6 -8.70 6.19 -17.37
N LYS A 7 -8.34 7.30 -16.71
CA LYS A 7 -7.52 8.34 -17.35
C LYS A 7 -6.11 7.89 -17.71
N THR A 8 -5.61 6.83 -17.09
CA THR A 8 -4.32 6.23 -17.44
C THR A 8 -4.38 5.47 -18.76
N ASP A 9 -5.52 4.84 -19.06
CA ASP A 9 -5.77 4.24 -20.37
C ASP A 9 -5.78 5.33 -21.46
N LEU A 10 -6.32 6.52 -21.16
CA LEU A 10 -6.26 7.68 -22.06
C LEU A 10 -4.81 8.17 -22.30
N ILE A 11 -3.98 8.24 -21.24
CA ILE A 11 -2.55 8.59 -21.35
C ILE A 11 -1.79 7.61 -22.24
N LEU A 12 -2.08 6.31 -22.13
CA LEU A 12 -1.43 5.26 -22.92
C LEU A 12 -1.89 5.29 -24.38
N THR A 13 -3.19 5.53 -24.60
CA THR A 13 -3.78 5.59 -25.95
C THR A 13 -3.29 6.82 -26.73
N GLU A 14 -3.08 7.97 -26.06
CA GLU A 14 -2.49 9.16 -26.68
C GLU A 14 -0.97 9.02 -26.93
N SER A 15 -0.23 8.22 -26.13
CA SER A 15 1.19 7.93 -26.41
C SER A 15 1.42 7.13 -27.70
N GLN A 16 0.39 6.46 -28.21
CA GLN A 16 0.44 5.69 -29.46
C GLN A 16 -0.04 6.50 -30.69
N LYS A 17 -0.59 7.72 -30.51
CA LYS A 17 -1.06 8.56 -31.62
C LYS A 17 -0.12 9.74 -31.86
N THR A 18 0.26 9.93 -33.13
CA THR A 18 0.99 11.11 -33.61
C THR A 18 0.28 12.43 -33.27
N PRO A 19 1.03 13.53 -33.08
CA PRO A 19 0.60 14.65 -32.27
C PRO A 19 -0.39 15.55 -33.01
N LYS A 20 -1.70 15.40 -32.77
CA LYS A 20 -2.65 16.49 -33.01
C LYS A 20 -3.71 16.57 -31.91
N THR A 21 -3.81 17.80 -31.41
CA THR A 21 -4.88 18.40 -30.60
C THR A 21 -4.92 17.98 -29.13
N LYS A 22 -4.32 18.84 -28.29
CA LYS A 22 -4.33 18.74 -26.82
C LYS A 22 -5.77 18.86 -26.32
N SER A 23 -6.27 17.77 -25.74
CA SER A 23 -7.49 17.74 -24.94
C SER A 23 -7.29 18.62 -23.68
N PRO A 24 -8.22 19.55 -23.38
CA PRO A 24 -8.10 20.48 -22.25
C PRO A 24 -8.46 19.75 -20.96
N GLY A 25 -7.50 19.09 -20.33
CA GLY A 25 -7.72 18.46 -19.02
C GLY A 25 -6.49 17.82 -18.37
N MET A 26 -5.47 17.41 -19.13
CA MET A 26 -4.37 16.59 -18.60
C MET A 26 -3.06 17.36 -18.33
N LYS A 27 -3.08 18.30 -17.37
CA LYS A 27 -1.89 19.07 -16.95
C LYS A 27 -1.41 18.77 -15.53
N LYS A 28 -1.32 17.51 -15.08
CA LYS A 28 -0.83 17.24 -13.70
C LYS A 28 0.48 16.48 -13.57
N TYR A 29 0.83 15.59 -14.50
CA TYR A 29 2.07 14.81 -14.37
C TYR A 29 2.87 14.80 -15.67
N THR A 30 4.08 15.37 -15.63
CA THR A 30 5.05 15.20 -16.72
C THR A 30 5.56 13.74 -16.72
N LYS A 31 6.04 13.24 -17.87
CA LYS A 31 6.68 11.90 -17.94
C LYS A 31 7.80 11.72 -16.90
N ASN A 32 8.47 12.80 -16.51
CA ASN A 32 9.48 12.77 -15.45
C ASN A 32 8.87 12.67 -14.05
N ALA A 33 7.75 13.33 -13.77
CA ALA A 33 7.04 13.19 -12.49
C ALA A 33 6.49 11.77 -12.28
N LEU A 34 6.07 11.09 -13.35
CA LEU A 34 5.57 9.70 -13.28
C LEU A 34 6.65 8.66 -12.97
N LYS A 35 7.94 8.95 -13.23
CA LYS A 35 9.04 8.02 -12.92
C LYS A 35 9.16 7.73 -11.43
N ASP A 36 8.75 8.68 -10.60
CA ASP A 36 8.83 8.53 -9.16
C ASP A 36 7.69 7.66 -8.61
N PHE A 37 6.63 7.37 -9.37
CA PHE A 37 5.49 6.62 -8.84
C PHE A 37 5.42 5.21 -9.41
N ALA A 38 5.27 4.22 -8.52
CA ALA A 38 5.13 2.82 -8.92
C ALA A 38 3.73 2.53 -9.48
N ALA A 39 2.72 3.11 -8.85
CA ALA A 39 1.31 2.91 -9.16
C ALA A 39 0.47 4.12 -8.74
N HIS A 40 -0.75 4.19 -9.26
CA HIS A 40 -1.80 5.06 -8.74
C HIS A 40 -3.05 4.24 -8.45
N ALA A 41 -3.92 4.76 -7.60
CA ALA A 41 -5.22 4.19 -7.29
C ALA A 41 -6.36 5.14 -7.66
N GLY A 42 -7.55 4.58 -7.74
CA GLY A 42 -8.81 5.30 -7.85
C GLY A 42 -9.94 4.49 -7.24
N TYR A 43 -11.11 5.10 -7.14
CA TYR A 43 -12.34 4.45 -6.72
C TYR A 43 -13.53 4.87 -7.57
N LEU A 44 -14.53 3.99 -7.59
CA LEU A 44 -15.91 4.28 -7.97
C LEU A 44 -16.77 4.09 -6.72
N HIS A 45 -17.54 5.09 -6.32
CA HIS A 45 -18.44 5.02 -5.16
C HIS A 45 -19.74 5.73 -5.49
N ASN A 46 -20.85 4.99 -5.47
CA ASN A 46 -22.19 5.51 -5.75
C ASN A 46 -22.29 6.34 -7.06
N GLY A 47 -21.59 5.91 -8.12
CA GLY A 47 -21.53 6.62 -9.40
C GLY A 47 -20.53 7.78 -9.47
N SER A 48 -19.94 8.19 -8.35
CA SER A 48 -18.81 9.12 -8.30
C SER A 48 -17.50 8.40 -8.60
N TYR A 49 -16.70 8.94 -9.51
CA TYR A 49 -15.39 8.40 -9.88
C TYR A 49 -14.30 9.41 -9.56
N GLN A 50 -13.27 8.96 -8.84
CA GLN A 50 -12.04 9.72 -8.64
C GLN A 50 -10.82 8.81 -8.73
N ASP A 51 -9.79 9.27 -9.43
CA ASP A 51 -8.52 8.60 -9.61
C ASP A 51 -7.33 9.52 -9.33
N GLU A 52 -6.13 9.07 -9.70
CA GLU A 52 -4.86 9.79 -9.56
C GLU A 52 -4.32 9.87 -8.12
N PHE A 53 -4.80 9.02 -7.21
CA PHE A 53 -4.17 8.86 -5.91
C PHE A 53 -2.80 8.22 -6.10
N VAL A 54 -1.76 8.84 -5.53
CA VAL A 54 -0.39 8.31 -5.57
C VAL A 54 0.15 8.25 -4.15
N ASN A 55 1.05 7.30 -3.88
CA ASN A 55 1.63 7.14 -2.54
C ASN A 55 2.21 8.46 -2.03
N PHE A 56 1.88 8.82 -0.80
CA PHE A 56 2.53 9.94 -0.14
C PHE A 56 4.02 9.63 0.06
N LYS A 57 4.86 10.64 -0.15
CA LYS A 57 6.31 10.55 -0.03
C LYS A 57 6.86 11.72 0.75
N ASP A 58 7.80 11.44 1.64
CA ASP A 58 8.58 12.45 2.32
C ASP A 58 10.07 12.05 2.28
N LYS A 59 10.93 12.99 1.90
CA LYS A 59 12.37 12.75 1.76
C LYS A 59 13.07 12.58 3.11
N ASN A 60 12.45 13.04 4.18
CA ASN A 60 12.97 13.12 5.55
C ASN A 60 12.22 12.20 6.52
N GLN A 61 11.02 11.73 6.17
CA GLN A 61 10.20 10.80 6.97
C GLN A 61 9.78 9.60 6.12
N ASN A 62 10.59 8.54 6.14
CA ASN A 62 10.42 7.32 5.36
C ASN A 62 10.97 6.09 6.13
N LEU A 63 11.39 5.02 5.45
CA LEU A 63 11.95 3.81 6.08
C LEU A 63 13.46 3.68 5.86
N ALA A 64 14.15 4.75 5.48
CA ALA A 64 15.61 4.77 5.36
C ALA A 64 16.28 5.07 6.71
N PRO A 65 17.44 4.46 7.01
CA PRO A 65 18.21 4.77 8.21
C PRO A 65 18.47 6.28 8.36
N GLY A 66 18.24 6.81 9.57
CA GLY A 66 18.40 8.24 9.89
C GLY A 66 17.29 9.16 9.40
N LYS A 67 16.26 8.63 8.72
CA LYS A 67 15.12 9.39 8.19
C LYS A 67 13.79 8.68 8.49
N LEU A 68 13.70 8.06 9.65
CA LEU A 68 12.59 7.18 9.98
C LEU A 68 11.28 7.95 10.12
N PHE A 69 10.20 7.32 9.71
CA PHE A 69 8.86 7.80 9.94
C PHE A 69 8.59 7.90 11.44
N PRO A 70 7.83 8.91 11.91
CA PRO A 70 7.56 9.07 13.33
C PRO A 70 7.02 7.79 13.98
N GLY A 71 7.55 7.44 15.16
CA GLY A 71 7.12 6.26 15.92
C GLY A 71 7.62 4.92 15.38
N VAL A 72 8.51 4.91 14.38
CA VAL A 72 9.06 3.69 13.77
C VAL A 72 10.52 3.46 14.15
N GLU A 73 10.86 2.19 14.38
CA GLU A 73 12.24 1.69 14.41
C GLU A 73 12.43 0.63 13.31
N LEU A 74 13.62 0.58 12.69
CA LEU A 74 13.97 -0.52 11.80
C LEU A 74 14.48 -1.69 12.62
N LEU A 75 13.91 -2.87 12.38
CA LEU A 75 14.43 -4.10 12.98
C LEU A 75 15.59 -4.59 12.12
N PRO A 76 16.81 -4.69 12.67
CA PRO A 76 17.94 -5.23 11.93
C PRO A 76 17.65 -6.68 11.54
N GLN A 77 17.96 -7.03 10.29
CA GLN A 77 17.95 -8.43 9.89
C GLN A 77 18.95 -9.20 10.76
N LYS A 78 18.48 -10.22 11.46
CA LYS A 78 19.38 -11.28 11.92
C LYS A 78 19.85 -12.03 10.68
N THR A 79 21.07 -11.74 10.23
CA THR A 79 21.71 -12.53 9.17
C THR A 79 21.81 -13.96 9.65
N ILE A 80 21.03 -14.86 9.04
CA ILE A 80 21.26 -16.29 9.20
C ILE A 80 22.40 -16.62 8.24
N GLU A 81 23.53 -17.05 8.76
CA GLU A 81 24.60 -17.60 7.94
C GLU A 81 24.11 -18.89 7.29
N ILE A 82 23.81 -18.83 6.00
CA ILE A 82 23.52 -20.03 5.22
C ILE A 82 24.86 -20.56 4.73
N ASN A 83 25.31 -21.67 5.31
CA ASN A 83 26.50 -22.37 4.85
C ASN A 83 26.27 -22.84 3.41
N ARG A 84 27.06 -22.31 2.48
CA ARG A 84 27.02 -22.75 1.09
C ARG A 84 27.57 -24.17 0.99
N PRO A 85 26.89 -25.09 0.28
CA PRO A 85 27.49 -26.36 -0.06
C PRO A 85 28.78 -26.12 -0.85
N ALA A 86 29.92 -26.56 -0.31
CA ALA A 86 31.20 -26.52 -1.01
C ALA A 86 31.35 -27.75 -1.93
N GLY A 87 32.02 -27.58 -3.07
CA GLY A 87 32.35 -28.68 -3.98
C GLY A 87 31.24 -29.05 -4.99
N CYS A 88 31.15 -30.34 -5.33
CA CYS A 88 30.29 -30.87 -6.41
C CYS A 88 28.76 -30.70 -6.20
N TRP A 89 28.35 -30.15 -5.05
CA TRP A 89 26.95 -29.90 -4.68
C TRP A 89 26.48 -28.46 -5.02
N GLN A 90 27.34 -27.68 -5.68
CA GLN A 90 27.00 -26.36 -6.24
C GLN A 90 26.08 -26.54 -7.45
N SER A 91 24.77 -26.40 -7.24
CA SER A 91 23.78 -26.43 -8.31
C SER A 91 23.04 -25.10 -8.41
N LYS A 92 22.55 -24.76 -9.60
CA LYS A 92 21.68 -23.57 -9.81
C LYS A 92 20.51 -23.56 -8.83
N ARG A 93 19.92 -24.74 -8.57
CA ARG A 93 18.82 -24.91 -7.61
C ARG A 93 19.23 -24.55 -6.17
N SER A 94 20.47 -24.83 -5.78
CA SER A 94 21.00 -24.45 -4.47
C SER A 94 21.07 -22.91 -4.32
N TYR A 95 21.47 -22.21 -5.38
CA TYR A 95 21.49 -20.75 -5.43
C TYR A 95 20.08 -20.16 -5.46
N ASP A 96 19.16 -20.73 -6.25
CA ASP A 96 17.78 -20.27 -6.32
C ASP A 96 17.09 -20.38 -4.94
N ILE A 97 17.35 -21.46 -4.18
CA ILE A 97 16.83 -21.63 -2.81
C ILE A 97 17.48 -20.64 -1.83
N GLU A 98 18.79 -20.40 -1.91
CA GLU A 98 19.48 -19.40 -1.06
C GLU A 98 18.95 -17.99 -1.34
N ASP A 99 18.84 -17.63 -2.62
CA ASP A 99 18.35 -16.33 -3.07
C ASP A 99 16.88 -16.15 -2.66
N GLU A 100 16.04 -17.17 -2.85
CA GLU A 100 14.66 -17.16 -2.36
C GLU A 100 14.60 -17.02 -0.83
N PHE A 101 15.46 -17.69 -0.07
CA PHE A 101 15.48 -17.57 1.39
C PHE A 101 15.95 -16.18 1.85
N ARG A 102 16.99 -15.62 1.24
CA ARG A 102 17.50 -14.26 1.53
C ARG A 102 16.49 -13.18 1.11
N ASN A 103 15.88 -13.31 -0.07
CA ASN A 103 14.88 -12.38 -0.58
C ASN A 103 13.55 -12.48 0.19
N ASN A 104 13.26 -13.62 0.81
CA ASN A 104 12.13 -13.80 1.73
C ASN A 104 12.40 -13.28 3.15
N MET A 105 13.61 -12.80 3.46
CA MET A 105 13.85 -12.01 4.66
C MET A 105 13.47 -10.56 4.39
N ALA A 106 12.17 -10.26 4.26
CA ALA A 106 11.74 -8.88 4.14
C ALA A 106 12.27 -8.09 5.35
N ASN A 107 12.96 -6.96 5.11
CA ASN A 107 13.32 -6.03 6.18
C ASN A 107 12.03 -5.61 6.89
N GLU A 108 12.06 -5.59 8.22
CA GLU A 108 10.90 -5.31 9.06
C GLU A 108 11.08 -3.96 9.74
N TYR A 109 9.97 -3.27 9.99
CA TYR A 109 9.96 -2.10 10.87
C TYR A 109 8.96 -2.34 11.99
N GLN A 110 9.30 -1.87 13.18
CA GLN A 110 8.42 -1.90 14.34
C GLN A 110 7.82 -0.52 14.57
N VAL A 111 6.51 -0.46 14.77
CA VAL A 111 5.82 0.73 15.27
C VAL A 111 5.93 0.70 16.79
N GLN A 112 6.93 1.40 17.34
CA GLN A 112 7.13 1.50 18.80
C GLN A 112 6.09 2.41 19.47
N ASP A 113 5.69 3.47 18.78
CA ASP A 113 4.79 4.50 19.30
C ASP A 113 3.69 4.76 18.27
N THR A 114 2.57 4.05 18.42
CA THR A 114 1.42 4.16 17.52
C THR A 114 0.88 5.59 17.49
N SER A 115 0.89 6.32 18.61
CA SER A 115 0.42 7.70 18.67
C SER A 115 1.27 8.63 17.80
N LYS A 116 2.61 8.53 17.90
CA LYS A 116 3.52 9.28 17.01
C LYS A 116 3.37 8.86 15.55
N PHE A 117 3.20 7.57 15.29
CA PHE A 117 2.96 7.06 13.93
C PHE A 117 1.72 7.70 13.31
N ILE A 118 0.61 7.73 14.06
CA ILE A 118 -0.66 8.32 13.61
C ILE A 118 -0.54 9.84 13.43
N LEU A 119 0.19 10.54 14.31
CA LEU A 119 0.49 11.96 14.11
C LEU A 119 1.30 12.20 12.83
N GLY A 120 2.29 11.34 12.55
CA GLY A 120 3.03 11.35 11.29
C GLY A 120 2.09 11.16 10.09
N LEU A 121 1.16 10.21 10.16
CA LEU A 121 0.16 10.00 9.11
C LEU A 121 -0.71 11.25 8.91
N LYS A 122 -1.27 11.82 9.97
CA LYS A 122 -2.07 13.06 9.88
C LYS A 122 -1.30 14.18 9.19
N SER A 123 -0.06 14.41 9.58
CA SER A 123 0.82 15.41 8.95
C SER A 123 1.02 15.15 7.46
N MET A 124 1.18 13.89 7.04
CA MET A 124 1.32 13.53 5.62
C MET A 124 0.04 13.78 4.82
N TYR A 125 -1.13 13.44 5.38
CA TYR A 125 -2.41 13.74 4.75
C TYR A 125 -2.60 15.27 4.63
N GLU A 126 -2.37 16.02 5.71
CA GLU A 126 -2.50 17.49 5.73
C GLU A 126 -1.58 18.18 4.71
N LYS A 127 -0.31 17.77 4.64
CA LYS A 127 0.65 18.26 3.62
C LYS A 127 0.17 18.02 2.19
N SER A 128 -0.64 16.99 1.97
CA SER A 128 -1.22 16.67 0.66
C SER A 128 -2.57 17.36 0.39
N GLY A 129 -3.03 18.21 1.32
CA GLY A 129 -4.33 18.89 1.23
C GLY A 129 -5.51 17.97 1.52
N GLN A 130 -5.29 16.86 2.22
CA GLN A 130 -6.33 15.90 2.61
C GLN A 130 -6.43 15.78 4.13
N THR A 131 -7.60 15.42 4.63
CA THR A 131 -7.78 15.08 6.04
C THR A 131 -7.69 13.56 6.20
N LEU A 132 -6.95 13.08 7.21
CA LEU A 132 -7.02 11.67 7.60
C LEU A 132 -8.36 11.42 8.29
N HIS A 133 -9.23 10.66 7.64
CA HIS A 133 -10.54 10.31 8.16
C HIS A 133 -10.41 9.38 9.38
N PRO A 134 -11.19 9.58 10.47
CA PRO A 134 -11.08 8.78 11.69
C PRO A 134 -11.25 7.27 11.49
N MET A 135 -12.09 6.85 10.54
CA MET A 135 -12.25 5.42 10.21
C MET A 135 -10.99 4.84 9.54
N THR A 136 -10.32 5.62 8.67
CA THR A 136 -9.04 5.22 8.08
C THR A 136 -7.97 5.07 9.15
N GLN A 137 -7.90 6.05 10.07
CA GLN A 137 -6.99 6.01 11.22
C GLN A 137 -7.19 4.71 12.02
N ARG A 138 -8.44 4.42 12.39
CA ARG A 138 -8.81 3.21 13.12
C ARG A 138 -8.38 1.93 12.40
N LEU A 139 -8.62 1.82 11.08
CA LEU A 139 -8.22 0.65 10.30
C LEU A 139 -6.69 0.47 10.25
N VAL A 140 -5.94 1.57 10.21
CA VAL A 140 -4.47 1.53 10.28
C VAL A 140 -4.00 1.07 11.65
N GLU A 141 -4.56 1.62 12.74
CA GLU A 141 -4.25 1.21 14.12
C GLU A 141 -4.56 -0.27 14.33
N GLU A 142 -5.73 -0.73 13.89
CA GLU A 142 -6.12 -2.13 13.93
C GLU A 142 -5.15 -2.99 13.13
N HIS A 143 -4.76 -2.60 11.90
CA HIS A 143 -3.78 -3.35 11.10
C HIS A 143 -2.42 -3.47 11.80
N ILE A 144 -1.91 -2.38 12.38
CA ILE A 144 -0.66 -2.38 13.15
C ILE A 144 -0.76 -3.35 14.33
N ALA A 145 -1.85 -3.28 15.10
CA ALA A 145 -2.09 -4.15 16.25
C ALA A 145 -2.21 -5.64 15.85
N HIS A 146 -2.94 -5.95 14.78
CA HIS A 146 -3.10 -7.32 14.28
C HIS A 146 -1.77 -7.95 13.84
N ASN A 147 -0.78 -7.14 13.44
CA ASN A 147 0.55 -7.61 13.06
C ASN A 147 1.55 -7.56 14.25
N GLY A 148 1.07 -7.32 15.47
CA GLY A 148 1.91 -7.22 16.66
C GLY A 148 2.94 -6.10 16.54
N ASN A 149 2.53 -4.96 15.96
CA ASN A 149 3.33 -3.76 15.73
C ASN A 149 4.54 -3.92 14.78
N ILE A 150 4.64 -5.02 14.03
CA ILE A 150 5.76 -5.26 13.10
C ILE A 150 5.21 -5.37 11.68
N LEU A 151 5.77 -4.60 10.76
CA LEU A 151 5.31 -4.53 9.38
C LEU A 151 6.48 -4.66 8.39
N PRO A 152 6.26 -5.24 7.20
CA PRO A 152 7.31 -5.39 6.20
C PRO A 152 7.62 -4.05 5.52
N THR A 153 8.89 -3.66 5.48
CA THR A 153 9.36 -2.42 4.82
C THR A 153 9.08 -2.41 3.32
N MET A 154 9.10 -3.57 2.66
CA MET A 154 8.77 -3.71 1.23
C MET A 154 7.33 -3.32 0.91
N ALA A 155 6.42 -3.40 1.90
CA ALA A 155 5.05 -2.95 1.75
C ALA A 155 4.88 -1.45 2.06
N GLY A 156 5.97 -0.70 2.19
CA GLY A 156 5.97 0.74 2.51
C GLY A 156 5.41 1.05 3.88
N ILE A 157 5.11 2.32 4.12
CA ILE A 157 4.51 2.79 5.37
C ILE A 157 2.99 2.58 5.28
N ALA A 158 2.45 1.78 6.21
CA ALA A 158 1.02 1.56 6.33
C ALA A 158 0.25 2.89 6.44
N GLY A 159 -0.80 3.05 5.62
CA GLY A 159 -1.66 4.25 5.63
C GLY A 159 -1.31 5.32 4.60
N LEU A 160 -0.10 5.32 4.02
CA LEU A 160 0.34 6.34 3.04
C LEU A 160 0.08 5.98 1.58
N HIS A 161 -0.39 4.75 1.33
CA HIS A 161 -0.54 4.21 -0.01
C HIS A 161 -1.77 4.75 -0.74
N ALA A 162 -1.69 4.76 -2.06
CA ALA A 162 -2.75 5.26 -2.94
C ALA A 162 -4.10 4.58 -2.67
N GLU A 163 -4.13 3.26 -2.43
CA GLU A 163 -5.37 2.53 -2.17
C GLU A 163 -6.01 2.96 -0.85
N VAL A 164 -5.20 3.22 0.18
CA VAL A 164 -5.69 3.66 1.48
C VAL A 164 -6.19 5.11 1.40
N GLN A 165 -5.55 5.96 0.58
CA GLN A 165 -6.05 7.31 0.30
C GLN A 165 -7.39 7.28 -0.45
N ALA A 166 -7.56 6.37 -1.42
CA ALA A 166 -8.82 6.18 -2.11
C ALA A 166 -9.93 5.77 -1.13
N LEU A 167 -9.66 4.80 -0.25
CA LEU A 167 -10.60 4.41 0.82
C LEU A 167 -10.91 5.57 1.78
N ASN A 168 -9.89 6.35 2.15
CA ASN A 168 -10.05 7.53 2.99
C ASN A 168 -11.05 8.53 2.39
N LYS A 169 -10.97 8.75 1.07
CA LYS A 169 -11.89 9.64 0.37
C LYS A 169 -13.32 9.09 0.30
N VAL A 170 -13.48 7.78 0.11
CA VAL A 170 -14.81 7.11 0.18
C VAL A 170 -15.50 7.39 1.53
N PHE A 171 -14.75 7.35 2.65
CA PHE A 171 -15.33 7.67 3.95
C PHE A 171 -15.72 9.13 4.10
N ILE A 172 -14.86 10.06 3.64
CA ILE A 172 -15.18 11.50 3.64
C ILE A 172 -16.44 11.77 2.82
N GLU A 173 -16.57 11.20 1.62
CA GLU A 173 -17.77 11.34 0.80
C GLU A 173 -19.01 10.74 1.48
N SER A 174 -18.86 9.63 2.19
CA SER A 174 -19.97 9.04 2.95
C SER A 174 -20.46 9.96 4.06
N ASP A 175 -19.56 10.72 4.70
CA ASP A 175 -19.90 11.69 5.74
C ASP A 175 -20.58 12.93 5.14
N GLU A 176 -20.04 13.44 4.02
CA GLU A 176 -20.60 14.56 3.26
C GLU A 176 -22.03 14.23 2.77
N THR A 177 -22.22 13.06 2.16
CA THR A 177 -23.51 12.63 1.59
C THR A 177 -24.58 12.39 2.66
N SER A 178 -24.18 11.95 3.86
CA SER A 178 -25.12 11.72 4.96
C SER A 178 -25.39 12.98 5.79
N GLY A 179 -24.71 14.09 5.52
CA GLY A 179 -24.79 15.31 6.34
C GLY A 179 -24.25 15.12 7.76
N GLN A 180 -23.40 14.11 7.98
CA GLN A 180 -22.97 13.64 9.29
C GLN A 180 -21.46 13.81 9.53
N SER A 181 -20.84 14.82 8.90
CA SER A 181 -19.40 15.14 9.08
C SER A 181 -18.98 15.40 10.53
N SER A 182 -19.92 15.70 11.42
CA SER A 182 -19.70 15.89 12.86
C SER A 182 -20.30 14.80 13.75
N ALA A 183 -20.89 13.75 13.16
CA ALA A 183 -21.52 12.67 13.92
C ALA A 183 -20.46 11.68 14.45
N PRO A 184 -20.76 10.94 15.53
CA PRO A 184 -19.90 9.87 16.00
C PRO A 184 -19.61 8.85 14.88
N LEU A 185 -18.41 8.24 14.93
CA LEU A 185 -18.04 7.14 14.04
C LEU A 185 -19.10 6.04 14.05
N ASN A 186 -19.71 5.79 12.89
CA ASN A 186 -20.68 4.71 12.70
C ASN A 186 -20.10 3.62 11.77
N PRO A 187 -19.57 2.51 12.32
CA PRO A 187 -18.98 1.44 11.51
C PRO A 187 -19.92 0.87 10.44
N ALA A 188 -21.23 0.81 10.68
CA ALA A 188 -22.18 0.27 9.72
C ALA A 188 -22.35 1.18 8.49
N ARG A 189 -22.28 2.50 8.68
CA ARG A 189 -22.26 3.49 7.57
C ARG A 189 -21.07 3.24 6.66
N TYR A 190 -19.88 3.13 7.25
CA TYR A 190 -18.66 2.93 6.49
C TYR A 190 -18.56 1.56 5.84
N ALA A 191 -19.06 0.51 6.50
CA ALA A 191 -19.17 -0.82 5.90
C ALA A 191 -20.07 -0.80 4.64
N ARG A 192 -21.16 -0.04 4.68
CA ARG A 192 -22.03 0.18 3.51
C ARG A 192 -21.32 0.98 2.42
N ALA A 193 -20.64 2.07 2.76
CA ALA A 193 -19.88 2.87 1.78
C ALA A 193 -18.82 2.00 1.07
N ILE A 194 -18.12 1.16 1.84
CA ILE A 194 -17.16 0.19 1.29
C ILE A 194 -17.83 -0.79 0.31
N LEU A 195 -18.96 -1.39 0.70
CA LEU A 195 -19.74 -2.31 -0.16
C LEU A 195 -20.23 -1.66 -1.45
N GLN A 196 -20.51 -0.36 -1.40
CA GLN A 196 -20.94 0.46 -2.54
C GLN A 196 -19.78 1.06 -3.33
N SER A 197 -18.54 0.75 -2.92
CA SER A 197 -17.33 1.25 -3.54
C SER A 197 -16.58 0.14 -4.26
N SER A 198 -15.77 0.53 -5.23
CA SER A 198 -14.76 -0.34 -5.82
C SER A 198 -13.47 0.44 -5.99
N ILE A 199 -12.38 -0.09 -5.45
CA ILE A 199 -11.04 0.50 -5.50
C ILE A 199 -10.24 -0.26 -6.56
N PHE A 200 -9.42 0.45 -7.32
CA PHE A 200 -8.51 -0.16 -8.29
C PHE A 200 -7.14 0.51 -8.22
N THR A 201 -6.10 -0.24 -8.58
CA THR A 201 -4.72 0.26 -8.60
C THR A 201 -4.03 -0.16 -9.89
N LYS A 202 -3.45 0.80 -10.61
CA LYS A 202 -2.77 0.54 -11.88
C LYS A 202 -1.32 1.00 -11.81
N ARG A 203 -0.45 0.22 -12.44
CA ARG A 203 0.99 0.53 -12.54
C ARG A 203 1.22 1.78 -13.37
N LEU A 204 2.16 2.60 -12.93
CA LEU A 204 2.63 3.80 -13.64
C LEU A 204 4.01 3.60 -14.29
N THR A 205 4.72 2.50 -13.97
CA THR A 205 6.06 2.23 -14.50
C THR A 205 6.03 1.90 -16.00
N THR A 206 6.96 2.47 -16.77
CA THR A 206 6.96 2.46 -18.25
C THR A 206 6.82 1.07 -18.88
N ALA A 207 7.45 0.04 -18.32
CA ALA A 207 7.39 -1.33 -18.87
C ALA A 207 6.03 -2.03 -18.64
N ASN A 208 5.24 -1.57 -17.65
CA ASN A 208 4.02 -2.24 -17.20
C ASN A 208 2.85 -1.27 -16.99
N ALA A 209 2.92 -0.08 -17.57
CA ALA A 209 1.93 0.97 -17.34
C ALA A 209 0.51 0.48 -17.73
N GLY A 210 -0.48 0.80 -16.91
CA GLY A 210 -1.88 0.39 -17.10
C GLY A 210 -2.20 -1.06 -16.71
N LYS A 211 -1.18 -1.89 -16.40
CA LYS A 211 -1.42 -3.22 -15.81
C LYS A 211 -1.90 -3.10 -14.38
N ASP A 212 -2.69 -4.09 -13.96
CA ASP A 212 -3.17 -4.20 -12.58
C ASP A 212 -1.99 -4.27 -11.60
N PHE A 213 -2.15 -3.55 -10.49
CA PHE A 213 -1.27 -3.59 -9.34
C PHE A 213 -2.09 -4.14 -8.16
N PRO A 214 -1.86 -5.38 -7.71
CA PRO A 214 -2.59 -5.91 -6.58
C PRO A 214 -2.19 -5.16 -5.30
N ALA A 215 -3.15 -4.94 -4.41
CA ALA A 215 -2.92 -4.26 -3.13
C ALA A 215 -1.83 -4.99 -2.33
N CYS A 216 -0.86 -4.27 -1.75
CA CYS A 216 0.23 -4.87 -0.97
C CYS A 216 -0.25 -5.41 0.40
N HIS A 217 0.65 -5.98 1.22
CA HIS A 217 0.33 -6.46 2.59
C HIS A 217 -0.38 -5.39 3.44
N ASN A 218 0.16 -4.18 3.48
CA ASN A 218 -0.41 -3.10 4.27
C ASN A 218 -1.78 -2.67 3.74
N CYS A 219 -1.93 -2.49 2.42
CA CYS A 219 -3.21 -2.13 1.83
C CYS A 219 -4.25 -3.23 2.03
N SER A 220 -3.90 -4.51 1.83
CA SER A 220 -4.84 -5.63 1.99
C SER A 220 -5.27 -5.83 3.45
N GLY A 221 -4.39 -5.55 4.41
CA GLY A 221 -4.72 -5.63 5.84
C GLY A 221 -5.55 -4.45 6.37
N ILE A 222 -5.43 -3.26 5.75
CA ILE A 222 -6.24 -2.08 6.07
C ILE A 222 -7.59 -2.11 5.34
N ILE A 223 -7.56 -2.42 4.05
CA ILE A 223 -8.71 -2.46 3.14
C ILE A 223 -9.28 -3.88 3.19
N ARG A 224 -9.87 -4.24 4.35
CA ARG A 224 -10.43 -5.59 4.57
C ARG A 224 -11.80 -5.73 3.90
N SER A 225 -12.23 -6.99 3.72
CA SER A 225 -13.61 -7.32 3.38
C SER A 225 -14.58 -6.54 4.27
N PRO A 226 -15.59 -5.86 3.71
CA PRO A 226 -16.21 -6.14 2.41
C PRO A 226 -15.69 -5.32 1.22
N ALA A 227 -14.51 -4.68 1.32
CA ALA A 227 -13.99 -3.83 0.25
C ALA A 227 -13.68 -4.59 -1.06
N ASN A 228 -14.15 -4.04 -2.18
CA ASN A 228 -13.87 -4.56 -3.51
C ASN A 228 -12.61 -3.88 -4.09
N VAL A 229 -11.45 -4.52 -4.00
CA VAL A 229 -10.24 -4.10 -4.72
C VAL A 229 -10.16 -4.88 -6.03
N ILE A 230 -10.61 -4.27 -7.13
CA ILE A 230 -10.82 -4.94 -8.43
C ILE A 230 -9.51 -5.47 -9.01
N THR A 231 -8.39 -4.78 -8.77
CA THR A 231 -7.07 -5.15 -9.28
C THR A 231 -6.41 -6.28 -8.48
N GLY A 232 -7.18 -6.88 -7.58
CA GLY A 232 -6.76 -7.94 -6.70
C GLY A 232 -6.13 -7.41 -5.43
N MET A 233 -6.21 -8.25 -4.41
CA MET A 233 -5.35 -8.16 -3.24
C MET A 233 -4.28 -9.21 -3.40
N VAL A 234 -3.06 -8.95 -2.95
CA VAL A 234 -2.11 -10.06 -2.81
C VAL A 234 -2.72 -11.05 -1.82
N GLY A 235 -3.11 -12.24 -2.31
CA GLY A 235 -3.64 -13.32 -1.46
C GLY A 235 -2.66 -13.69 -0.34
N SER A 236 -1.41 -13.27 -0.54
CA SER A 236 -0.35 -13.18 0.44
C SER A 236 0.84 -12.45 -0.19
N ALA A 237 1.22 -11.30 0.34
CA ALA A 237 2.65 -10.97 0.43
C ALA A 237 3.21 -11.50 1.78
N SER A 238 2.45 -12.38 2.45
CA SER A 238 2.48 -12.57 3.89
C SER A 238 1.75 -13.79 4.46
N SER A 239 1.22 -14.73 3.66
CA SER A 239 0.92 -16.06 4.24
C SER A 239 2.20 -16.64 4.83
N ASN A 240 3.35 -16.25 4.27
CA ASN A 240 4.64 -16.44 4.86
C ASN A 240 5.02 -15.40 5.93
N PHE A 241 4.63 -14.12 5.92
CA PHE A 241 5.09 -13.18 6.97
C PHE A 241 4.56 -13.55 8.37
N SER A 242 3.24 -13.71 8.52
CA SER A 242 2.63 -14.10 9.80
C SER A 242 2.93 -15.57 10.15
N ALA A 243 2.99 -16.47 9.16
CA ALA A 243 3.37 -17.87 9.39
C ALA A 243 4.88 -18.08 9.60
N GLN A 244 5.75 -17.27 9.00
CA GLN A 244 7.20 -17.28 9.24
C GLN A 244 7.50 -16.70 10.61
N ARG A 245 6.81 -15.65 11.06
CA ARG A 245 6.99 -15.14 12.43
C ARG A 245 6.61 -16.18 13.47
N SER A 246 5.47 -16.86 13.32
CA SER A 246 5.08 -17.96 14.22
C SER A 246 6.06 -19.14 14.15
N LYS A 247 6.59 -19.50 12.97
CA LYS A 247 7.67 -20.50 12.83
C LYS A 247 8.99 -20.06 13.47
N ARG A 248 9.43 -18.81 13.29
CA ARG A 248 10.67 -18.23 13.86
C ARG A 248 10.62 -18.20 15.39
N HIS A 249 9.47 -17.86 15.97
CA HIS A 249 9.29 -17.87 17.42
C HIS A 249 9.38 -19.28 17.99
N ARG A 250 8.83 -20.28 17.28
CA ARG A 250 8.90 -21.70 17.68
C ARG A 250 10.32 -22.28 17.58
N SER A 251 11.11 -21.88 16.57
CA SER A 251 12.51 -22.30 16.46
C SER A 251 13.42 -21.68 17.53
N GLN A 252 13.13 -20.46 17.98
CA GLN A 252 13.87 -19.82 19.07
C GLN A 252 13.52 -20.42 20.43
N SER A 253 12.27 -20.82 20.67
CA SER A 253 11.83 -21.45 21.93
C SER A 253 12.20 -22.94 22.07
N LEU A 254 12.82 -23.54 21.05
CA LEU A 254 13.33 -24.92 21.09
C LEU A 254 14.86 -24.96 21.26
N SER A 255 15.49 -23.81 21.50
CA SER A 255 16.94 -23.65 21.72
C SER A 255 17.28 -23.35 23.19
N GLU A 256 16.34 -23.56 24.12
CA GLU A 256 16.55 -23.49 25.58
C GLU A 256 16.36 -24.88 26.21
#